data_AF-A0A7Y4L4U0-F1
#
_entry.id   AF-A0A7Y4L4U0-F1
#
_cell.length_a   1.000
_cell.length_b   1.000
_cell.length_c   1.000
_cell.angle_alpha   90.00
_cell.angle_beta   90.00
_cell.angle_gamma   90.00
#
_symmetry.space_group_name_H-M   'P 1'
#
loop_
_entity.id
_entity.type
_entity.pdbx_description
1 polymer ?
#
loop_
_entity_poly.entity_id
_entity_poly.type
_entity_poly.pdbx_seq_one_letter_code
_entity_poly.pdbx_strand_id
1 'polypeptide(L)'
;MKLTAKDLGGVRPEHLRGVTVTEFAKVWQAIEDRADELSETQSTNDFVAGVLQTCRWIAESGWWAGEVVPSPVTGQSVPASPDLIEAEVRAAERAIRTPAEVRRPDYVGGVWATLMWTWRGSGVPPLRSPRSQAS
;
A
#
# COMPACT_ATOMS: atom_id res chain seq x y z
N MET A 1 -11.80 -4.95 -7.50
CA MET A 1 -11.43 -6.32 -7.92
C MET A 1 -11.42 -7.23 -6.70
N LYS A 2 -11.69 -8.54 -6.83
CA LYS A 2 -11.58 -9.47 -5.68
C LYS A 2 -10.21 -10.15 -5.63
N LEU A 3 -9.51 -10.02 -4.50
CA LEU A 3 -8.23 -10.68 -4.23
C LEU A 3 -8.41 -12.20 -4.18
N THR A 4 -7.46 -12.88 -4.80
CA THR A 4 -7.39 -14.33 -4.92
C THR A 4 -6.23 -14.88 -4.09
N ALA A 5 -6.20 -16.20 -3.90
CA ALA A 5 -5.06 -16.87 -3.27
C ALA A 5 -3.75 -16.66 -4.06
N LYS A 6 -3.84 -16.44 -5.37
CA LYS A 6 -2.69 -16.13 -6.22
C LYS A 6 -2.10 -14.75 -5.87
N ASP A 7 -2.97 -13.74 -5.72
CA ASP A 7 -2.56 -12.37 -5.39
C ASP A 7 -1.88 -12.29 -4.02
N LEU A 8 -2.29 -13.16 -3.10
CA LEU A 8 -1.67 -13.26 -1.76
C LEU A 8 -0.45 -14.19 -1.72
N GLY A 9 -0.26 -15.05 -2.73
CA GLY A 9 0.82 -16.02 -2.79
C GLY A 9 2.20 -15.38 -2.93
N GLY A 10 2.28 -14.14 -3.40
CA GLY A 10 3.52 -13.37 -3.47
C GLY A 10 3.88 -12.63 -2.17
N VAL A 11 2.95 -12.52 -1.21
CA VAL A 11 3.15 -11.76 0.03
C VAL A 11 4.09 -12.54 0.92
N ARG A 12 5.34 -12.08 1.02
CA ARG A 12 6.33 -12.72 1.88
C ARG A 12 6.18 -12.23 3.32
N PRO A 13 6.21 -13.13 4.32
CA PRO A 13 6.18 -12.71 5.73
C PRO A 13 7.28 -11.70 6.08
N GLU A 14 8.44 -11.78 5.43
CA GLU A 14 9.56 -10.85 5.63
C GLU A 14 9.25 -9.40 5.19
N HIS A 15 8.21 -9.18 4.39
CA HIS A 15 7.74 -7.84 3.98
C HIS A 15 6.76 -7.22 5.00
N LEU A 16 6.22 -8.03 5.92
CA LEU A 16 5.19 -7.64 6.89
C LEU A 16 5.70 -7.83 8.32
N ARG A 17 6.35 -6.80 8.87
CA ARG A 17 6.88 -6.85 10.25
C ARG A 17 5.84 -6.52 11.31
N GLY A 18 4.86 -5.69 10.95
CA GLY A 18 3.86 -5.14 11.87
C GLY A 18 2.51 -5.87 11.88
N VAL A 19 2.26 -6.71 10.88
CA VAL A 19 0.92 -7.29 10.61
C VAL A 19 1.02 -8.69 10.04
N THR A 20 -0.04 -9.47 10.19
CA THR A 20 -0.18 -10.76 9.52
C THR A 20 -0.59 -10.61 8.05
N VAL A 21 -0.31 -11.62 7.22
CA VAL A 21 -0.80 -11.69 5.83
C VAL A 21 -2.33 -11.59 5.77
N THR A 22 -3.04 -12.15 6.74
CA THR A 22 -4.50 -12.08 6.80
C THR A 22 -5.02 -10.68 7.09
N GLU A 23 -4.38 -9.93 7.98
CA GLU A 23 -4.74 -8.52 8.24
C GLU A 23 -4.42 -7.65 7.03
N PHE A 24 -3.26 -7.85 6.43
CA PHE A 24 -2.86 -7.21 5.17
C PHE A 24 -3.90 -7.44 4.07
N ALA A 25 -4.28 -8.70 3.82
CA ALA A 25 -5.27 -9.05 2.80
C ALA A 25 -6.64 -8.39 3.03
N LYS A 26 -7.09 -8.25 4.28
CA LYS A 26 -8.36 -7.59 4.60
C LYS A 26 -8.36 -6.12 4.22
N VAL A 27 -7.29 -5.40 4.56
CA VAL A 27 -7.16 -3.97 4.22
C VAL A 27 -6.94 -3.81 2.71
N TRP A 28 -6.17 -4.70 2.09
CA TRP A 28 -5.99 -4.67 0.64
C TRP A 28 -7.31 -4.91 -0.11
N GLN A 29 -8.13 -5.87 0.31
CA GLN A 29 -9.44 -6.04 -0.29
C GLN A 29 -10.31 -4.79 -0.13
N ALA A 30 -10.33 -4.20 1.07
CA ALA A 30 -11.11 -3.00 1.33
C ALA A 30 -10.68 -1.79 0.48
N ILE A 31 -9.39 -1.64 0.18
CA ILE A 31 -8.91 -0.57 -0.71
C ILE A 31 -9.23 -0.87 -2.18
N GLU A 32 -9.16 -2.12 -2.63
CA GLU A 32 -9.57 -2.51 -4.00
C GLU A 32 -11.06 -2.24 -4.19
N ASP A 33 -11.91 -2.59 -3.21
CA ASP A 33 -13.35 -2.29 -3.25
C ASP A 33 -13.59 -0.77 -3.33
N ARG A 34 -12.86 0.01 -2.52
CA ARG A 34 -12.96 1.48 -2.54
C ARG A 34 -12.48 2.08 -3.86
N ALA A 35 -11.46 1.51 -4.48
CA ALA A 35 -10.95 1.95 -5.78
C ALA A 35 -11.94 1.64 -6.91
N ASP A 36 -12.63 0.50 -6.85
CA ASP A 36 -13.73 0.18 -7.78
C ASP A 36 -14.86 1.22 -7.67
N GLU A 37 -15.34 1.51 -6.46
CA GLU A 37 -16.40 2.51 -6.23
C GLU A 37 -16.06 3.90 -6.78
N LEU A 38 -14.80 4.34 -6.59
CA LEU A 38 -14.30 5.60 -7.13
C LEU A 38 -14.27 5.57 -8.66
N SER A 39 -13.88 4.44 -9.25
CA SER A 39 -13.83 4.28 -10.70
C SER A 39 -15.22 4.30 -11.32
N GLU A 40 -16.21 3.64 -10.71
CA GLU A 40 -17.62 3.66 -11.13
C GLU A 40 -18.22 5.08 -11.12
N THR A 41 -17.75 5.91 -10.19
CA THR A 41 -18.19 7.31 -10.04
C THR A 41 -17.32 8.31 -10.80
N GLN A 42 -16.36 7.85 -11.61
CA GLN A 42 -15.37 8.69 -12.32
C GLN A 42 -14.61 9.65 -11.39
N SER A 43 -14.47 9.26 -10.13
CA SER A 43 -13.77 10.02 -9.10
C SER A 43 -12.36 9.47 -8.90
N THR A 44 -11.45 10.32 -8.45
CA THR A 44 -10.08 9.91 -8.10
C THR A 44 -9.78 10.32 -6.67
N ASN A 45 -9.01 9.49 -5.97
CA ASN A 45 -8.53 9.79 -4.63
C ASN A 45 -7.07 9.37 -4.55
N ASP A 46 -6.19 10.36 -4.45
CA ASP A 46 -4.75 10.17 -4.47
C ASP A 46 -4.26 9.31 -3.30
N PHE A 47 -4.83 9.51 -2.10
CA PHE A 47 -4.53 8.68 -0.94
C PHE A 47 -4.87 7.21 -1.19
N VAL A 48 -6.06 6.94 -1.74
CA VAL A 48 -6.48 5.58 -2.10
C VAL A 48 -5.53 4.94 -3.11
N ALA A 49 -5.13 5.69 -4.13
CA ALA A 49 -4.16 5.24 -5.12
C ALA A 49 -2.79 4.92 -4.49
N GLY A 50 -2.34 5.70 -3.52
CA GLY A 50 -1.09 5.48 -2.78
C GLY A 50 -1.11 4.20 -1.95
N VAL A 51 -2.20 3.96 -1.23
CA VAL A 51 -2.41 2.71 -0.47
C VAL A 51 -2.43 1.51 -1.42
N LEU A 52 -3.20 1.60 -2.49
CA LEU A 52 -3.38 0.53 -3.46
C LEU A 52 -2.06 0.13 -4.15
N GLN A 53 -1.31 1.12 -4.65
CA GLN A 53 0.01 0.90 -5.26
C GLN A 53 0.95 0.21 -4.28
N THR A 54 0.98 0.67 -3.02
CA THR A 54 1.86 0.10 -1.99
C THR A 54 1.49 -1.34 -1.66
N CYS A 55 0.20 -1.65 -1.55
CA CYS A 55 -0.26 -3.02 -1.34
C CYS A 55 0.17 -3.96 -2.47
N ARG A 56 -0.06 -3.57 -3.74
CA ARG A 56 0.36 -4.34 -4.91
C ARG A 56 1.87 -4.56 -4.96
N TRP A 57 2.63 -3.51 -4.66
CA TRP A 57 4.09 -3.56 -4.64
C TRP A 57 4.65 -4.47 -3.54
N ILE A 58 4.07 -4.45 -2.33
CA ILE A 58 4.48 -5.36 -1.23
C ILE A 58 4.11 -6.81 -1.53
N ALA A 59 2.94 -7.00 -2.13
CA ALA A 59 2.30 -8.29 -2.28
C ALA A 59 2.87 -9.14 -3.39
N GLU A 60 3.46 -8.54 -4.41
CA GLU A 60 4.10 -9.31 -5.45
C GLU A 60 5.55 -8.88 -5.58
N SER A 61 6.40 -9.88 -5.79
CA SER A 61 7.83 -9.73 -6.01
C SER A 61 8.11 -9.02 -7.35
N GLY A 62 7.56 -7.81 -7.53
CA GLY A 62 7.69 -6.98 -8.71
C GLY A 62 6.88 -7.43 -9.92
N TRP A 63 5.69 -8.03 -9.79
CA TRP A 63 4.79 -8.32 -10.93
C TRP A 63 3.32 -8.09 -10.52
N TRP A 64 2.46 -7.53 -11.35
CA TRP A 64 1.02 -7.41 -11.10
C TRP A 64 0.32 -7.37 -12.44
N ALA A 65 -0.65 -8.25 -12.66
CA ALA A 65 -1.28 -8.43 -13.96
C ALA A 65 -0.28 -8.62 -15.13
N GLY A 66 0.93 -9.13 -14.85
CA GLY A 66 1.99 -9.33 -15.85
C GLY A 66 2.98 -8.17 -15.99
N GLU A 67 2.91 -7.12 -15.18
CA GLU A 67 3.82 -5.97 -15.24
C GLU A 67 4.57 -5.71 -13.93
N VAL A 68 5.79 -5.19 -14.00
CA VAL A 68 6.53 -4.84 -12.78
C VAL A 68 5.92 -3.64 -12.08
N VAL A 69 5.46 -3.84 -10.85
CA VAL A 69 4.96 -2.74 -10.01
C VAL A 69 6.15 -1.95 -9.48
N PRO A 70 6.32 -0.68 -9.84
CA PRO A 70 7.40 0.13 -9.31
C PRO A 70 7.16 0.46 -7.83
N SER A 71 8.25 0.67 -7.08
CA SER A 71 8.16 1.20 -5.73
C SER A 71 7.44 2.56 -5.74
N PRO A 72 6.48 2.79 -4.82
CA PRO A 72 5.48 3.85 -4.94
C PRO A 72 6.01 5.29 -4.94
N VAL A 73 7.13 5.56 -4.28
CA VAL A 73 7.80 6.85 -4.07
C VAL A 73 9.12 6.90 -4.84
N THR A 74 9.97 5.88 -4.73
CA THR A 74 11.28 5.89 -5.40
C THR A 74 11.23 5.44 -6.87
N GLY A 75 10.13 4.83 -7.33
CA GLY A 75 9.91 4.45 -8.73
C GLY A 75 10.78 3.29 -9.22
N GLN A 76 11.41 2.54 -8.32
CA GLN A 76 12.28 1.43 -8.67
C GLN A 76 11.45 0.24 -9.15
N SER A 77 11.66 -0.16 -10.40
CA SER A 77 10.99 -1.31 -11.03
C SER A 77 11.72 -2.61 -10.72
N VAL A 78 11.86 -2.92 -9.43
CA VAL A 78 12.46 -4.16 -8.94
C VAL A 78 11.55 -4.77 -7.86
N PRO A 79 11.61 -6.10 -7.64
CA PRO A 79 10.85 -6.76 -6.59
C PRO A 79 11.06 -6.11 -5.22
N ALA A 80 9.98 -6.00 -4.44
CA ALA A 80 10.08 -5.58 -3.05
C ALA A 80 11.03 -6.52 -2.28
N SER A 81 11.95 -5.91 -1.53
CA SER A 81 12.85 -6.58 -0.61
C SER A 81 12.88 -5.81 0.71
N PRO A 82 13.28 -6.43 1.84
CA PRO A 82 13.40 -5.73 3.12
C PRO A 82 14.19 -4.41 3.05
N ASP A 83 15.30 -4.39 2.32
CA ASP A 83 16.13 -3.19 2.17
C ASP A 83 15.45 -2.12 1.33
N LEU A 84 14.72 -2.53 0.29
CA LEU A 84 13.98 -1.61 -0.55
C LEU A 84 12.76 -1.04 0.16
N ILE A 85 12.03 -1.84 0.94
CA ILE A 85 10.93 -1.37 1.79
C ILE A 85 11.46 -0.36 2.81
N GLU A 86 12.60 -0.63 3.43
CA GLU A 86 13.24 0.31 4.36
C GLU A 86 13.67 1.62 3.67
N ALA A 87 14.22 1.55 2.45
CA ALA A 87 14.54 2.74 1.65
C ALA A 87 13.28 3.54 1.30
N GLU A 88 12.19 2.86 0.99
CA GLU A 88 10.91 3.46 0.65
C GLU A 88 10.26 4.18 1.83
N VAL A 89 10.33 3.58 3.02
CA VAL A 89 9.91 4.22 4.27
C VAL A 89 10.64 5.55 4.46
N ARG A 90 11.97 5.58 4.27
CA ARG A 90 12.75 6.82 4.41
C ARG A 90 12.41 7.85 3.34
N ALA A 91 12.13 7.41 2.12
CA ALA A 91 11.72 8.30 1.03
C ALA A 91 10.34 8.93 1.31
N ALA A 92 9.37 8.12 1.73
CA ALA A 92 8.05 8.57 2.13
C ALA A 92 8.11 9.52 3.34
N GLU A 93 8.93 9.21 4.36
CA GLU A 93 9.12 10.06 5.53
C GLU A 93 9.64 11.46 5.14
N ARG A 94 10.63 11.53 4.25
CA ARG A 94 11.14 12.81 3.73
C ARG A 94 10.05 13.59 3.00
N ALA A 95 9.33 12.92 2.10
CA ALA A 95 8.27 13.53 1.32
C ALA A 95 7.11 14.05 2.19
N ILE A 96 6.77 13.38 3.30
CA ILE A 96 5.79 13.87 4.29
C ILE A 96 6.30 15.09 5.06
N ARG A 97 7.62 15.20 5.30
CA ARG A 97 8.22 16.37 5.96
C ARG A 97 8.32 17.60 5.05
N THR A 98 8.37 17.41 3.72
CA THR A 98 8.45 18.49 2.73
C THR A 98 7.32 18.42 1.70
N PRO A 99 6.04 18.50 2.11
CA PRO A 99 4.91 18.26 1.21
C PRO A 99 4.82 19.26 0.05
N ALA A 100 5.36 20.48 0.21
CA ALA A 100 5.42 21.49 -0.84
C ALA A 100 6.28 21.08 -2.06
N GLU A 101 7.19 20.12 -1.89
CA GLU A 101 8.07 19.60 -2.94
C GLU A 101 7.49 18.37 -3.64
N VAL A 102 6.34 17.86 -3.17
CA VAL A 102 5.72 16.62 -3.63
C VAL A 102 4.55 16.94 -4.54
N ARG A 103 4.57 16.42 -5.77
CA ARG A 103 3.49 16.62 -6.76
C ARG A 103 2.13 16.08 -6.29
N ARG A 104 2.13 14.98 -5.55
CA ARG A 104 0.92 14.28 -5.05
C ARG A 104 1.06 13.98 -3.55
N PRO A 105 0.91 14.96 -2.66
CA PRO A 105 1.15 14.79 -1.23
C PRO A 105 0.19 13.77 -0.60
N ASP A 106 -1.09 13.75 -1.01
CA ASP A 106 -2.07 12.79 -0.50
C ASP A 106 -1.75 11.34 -0.89
N TYR A 107 -1.23 11.15 -2.11
CA TYR A 107 -0.74 9.84 -2.56
C TYR A 107 0.41 9.36 -1.68
N VAL A 108 1.40 10.21 -1.41
CA VAL A 108 2.48 9.89 -0.48
C VAL A 108 1.94 9.64 0.93
N GLY A 109 0.89 10.34 1.35
CA GLY A 109 0.17 10.07 2.59
C GLY A 109 -0.36 8.63 2.67
N GLY A 110 -0.96 8.14 1.58
CA GLY A 110 -1.44 6.75 1.49
C GLY A 110 -0.31 5.73 1.54
N VAL A 111 0.80 6.00 0.84
CA VAL A 111 2.00 5.16 0.88
C VAL A 111 2.58 5.10 2.29
N TRP A 112 2.78 6.26 2.92
CA TRP A 112 3.33 6.39 4.26
C TRP A 112 2.47 5.66 5.29
N ALA A 113 1.15 5.87 5.27
CA ALA A 113 0.22 5.21 6.17
C ALA A 113 0.30 3.68 6.04
N THR A 114 0.41 3.17 4.81
CA THR A 114 0.53 1.74 4.55
C THR A 114 1.85 1.18 5.07
N LEU A 115 2.98 1.84 4.80
CA LEU A 115 4.31 1.40 5.26
C LEU A 115 4.46 1.49 6.79
N MET A 116 3.90 2.53 7.42
CA MET A 116 3.89 2.63 8.87
C MET A 116 3.12 1.49 9.53
N TRP A 117 2.03 1.07 8.90
CA TRP A 117 1.22 -0.05 9.36
C TRP A 117 1.93 -1.39 9.15
N THR A 118 2.35 -1.70 7.92
CA THR A 118 2.89 -3.01 7.56
C THR A 118 4.34 -3.23 8.01
N TRP A 119 5.18 -2.20 7.92
CA TRP A 119 6.62 -2.30 8.14
C TRP A 119 7.06 -1.82 9.52
N ARG A 120 6.50 -0.69 9.99
CA ARG A 120 6.81 -0.13 11.31
C ARG A 120 5.89 -0.63 12.43
N GLY A 121 4.81 -1.33 12.10
CA GLY A 121 3.90 -1.88 13.11
C GLY A 121 3.16 -0.83 13.92
N SER A 122 2.71 0.26 13.29
CA SER A 122 1.97 1.34 13.96
C SER A 122 0.67 0.89 14.62
N GLY A 123 0.13 -0.28 14.24
CA GLY A 123 -1.18 -0.77 14.68
C GLY A 123 -2.37 -0.05 14.04
N VAL A 124 -2.14 0.97 13.21
CA VAL A 124 -3.19 1.78 12.58
C VAL A 124 -3.22 1.49 11.07
N PRO A 125 -4.23 0.77 10.55
CA PRO A 125 -4.33 0.52 9.13
C PRO A 125 -4.67 1.81 8.34
N PRO A 126 -4.21 1.94 7.09
CA PRO A 126 -4.45 3.13 6.26
C PRO A 126 -5.94 3.34 5.94
N LEU A 127 -6.72 2.26 5.95
CA LEU A 127 -8.17 2.29 6.01
C LEU A 127 -8.65 1.40 7.14
N ARG A 128 -9.54 1.95 7.97
CA ARG A 128 -10.27 1.12 8.93
C ARG A 128 -11.23 0.24 8.15
N SER A 129 -11.13 -1.09 8.33
CA SER A 129 -12.15 -1.99 7.81
C SER A 129 -13.52 -1.60 8.41
N PRO A 130 -14.64 -1.75 7.69
CA PRO A 130 -15.97 -1.43 8.21
C PRO A 130 -16.34 -2.15 9.53
N ARG A 131 -15.59 -3.22 9.89
CA ARG A 131 -15.77 -3.98 11.14
C ARG A 131 -15.35 -3.23 12.41
N SER A 132 -14.79 -2.01 12.29
CA SER A 132 -14.33 -1.19 13.40
C SER A 132 -15.31 -0.07 13.81
N GLN A 133 -16.50 0.00 13.20
CA GLN A 133 -17.55 0.99 13.55
C GLN A 133 -18.65 0.43 14.47
N ALA A 134 -18.29 -0.47 15.39
CA ALA A 134 -19.19 -0.89 16.45
C ALA A 134 -18.45 -0.88 17.78
N SER A 135 -18.58 0.23 18.51
CA SER A 135 -18.39 0.32 19.96
C SER A 135 -19.35 1.38 20.48
#